data_AF-A0A6V7X559-F1
#
_entry.id   AF-A0A6V7X559-F1
#
_cell.length_a   1.000
_cell.length_b   1.000
_cell.length_c   1.000
_cell.angle_alpha   90.00
_cell.angle_beta   90.00
_cell.angle_gamma   90.00
#
_symmetry.space_group_name_H-M   'P 1'
#
loop_
_entity.id
_entity.type
_entity.pdbx_description
1 polymer ?
#
loop_
_entity_poly.entity_id
_entity_poly.type
_entity_poly.pdbx_seq_one_letter_code
_entity_poly.pdbx_strand_id
1 'polypeptide(L)'
;MNRVFCNGFGGILQKENNNTTFIHEMLRPHLSSNPIVNDENFIINQQQIKNCSRSPQPSILSANSDFVSPIPLEEQQEPRRQWICGTQVSFEWLFQRLIEKFKCPNEPEPQWIVERLNDTNEKDLDRTCVLKITFGWENQKLPTSVVLKISEANEDDSPEQSKLGSDLFRRECQVYEWLSKHKKIAIPRIFVIKKKWSKSCSALLLMEDLSDRARTGKITEGISAEGIRGILRILAQFHALSMIKKDEWLKIVGDAELPQYFYLLEMLTQNNNLQRYITKNGAQFGIPECLVHGNPIASHFFFYLNNKQNNHELNTNLEKGIVLIDWTQTHCGCIGEDLAKCICWNMPTKERNETQLVKLLQYYHYQLLKRLQSFGADADFQKEITLDRVTDAFEHYIPLAALTFLLFLPEDLNDANSAVLEKAHQLLEEAETAIGTFLKFCYK
;
A
#
# COMPACT_ATOMS: atom_id res chain seq x y z
N MET A 1 -12.91 -15.66 66.01
CA MET A 1 -12.71 -14.75 67.15
C MET A 1 -11.43 -13.95 66.93
N ASN A 2 -11.56 -12.64 67.05
CA ASN A 2 -10.57 -11.59 67.26
C ASN A 2 -9.49 -11.27 66.19
N ARG A 3 -9.71 -10.07 65.63
CA ARG A 3 -8.80 -9.17 64.94
C ARG A 3 -7.63 -8.73 65.84
N VAL A 4 -6.48 -8.43 65.24
CA VAL A 4 -5.66 -7.26 65.60
C VAL A 4 -5.16 -6.60 64.31
N PHE A 5 -5.36 -5.28 64.24
CA PHE A 5 -4.93 -4.33 63.21
C PHE A 5 -3.43 -4.00 63.34
N CYS A 6 -2.78 -3.64 62.24
CA CYS A 6 -1.83 -2.52 62.19
C CYS A 6 -1.75 -1.93 60.77
N ASN A 7 -1.81 -0.60 60.72
CA ASN A 7 -1.78 0.28 59.56
C ASN A 7 -0.39 0.35 58.90
N GLY A 8 -0.36 0.72 57.61
CA GLY A 8 0.84 1.22 56.93
C GLY A 8 0.54 1.77 55.54
N PHE A 9 0.37 3.09 55.46
CA PHE A 9 0.38 3.88 54.21
C PHE A 9 1.74 3.73 53.52
N GLY A 10 1.76 3.57 52.19
CA GLY A 10 2.99 3.65 51.41
C GLY A 10 2.78 3.51 49.91
N GLY A 11 2.85 4.65 49.21
CA GLY A 11 3.38 4.76 47.84
C GLY A 11 2.53 4.21 46.70
N ILE A 12 1.79 5.11 46.03
CA ILE A 12 1.48 4.95 44.61
C ILE A 12 2.80 5.13 43.86
N LEU A 13 3.44 4.01 43.53
CA LEU A 13 4.48 3.99 42.50
C LEU A 13 3.78 4.12 41.16
N GLN A 14 3.89 5.31 40.55
CA GLN A 14 3.70 5.48 39.12
C GLN A 14 4.66 4.52 38.42
N LYS A 15 4.10 3.48 37.83
CA LYS A 15 4.81 2.56 36.94
C LYS A 15 5.05 3.33 35.65
N GLU A 16 6.20 4.00 35.54
CA GLU A 16 6.66 4.54 34.26
C GLU A 16 6.73 3.37 33.25
N ASN A 17 6.15 3.60 32.08
CA ASN A 17 6.02 2.62 31.00
C ASN A 17 7.41 2.28 30.44
N ASN A 18 7.99 1.15 30.85
CA ASN A 18 9.19 0.56 30.23
C ASN A 18 8.97 0.11 28.77
N ASN A 19 7.73 0.16 28.25
CA ASN A 19 7.39 -0.43 26.96
C ASN A 19 7.68 0.48 25.75
N THR A 20 7.73 1.80 25.93
CA THR A 20 8.20 2.73 24.88
C THR A 20 9.68 2.54 24.59
N THR A 21 10.47 2.15 25.60
CA THR A 21 11.92 1.92 25.47
C THR A 21 12.23 0.80 24.47
N PHE A 22 11.45 -0.28 24.43
CA PHE A 22 11.68 -1.40 23.52
C PHE A 22 11.42 -1.03 22.05
N ILE A 23 10.32 -0.32 21.76
CA ILE A 23 10.05 0.19 20.40
C ILE A 23 11.13 1.21 20.01
N HIS A 24 11.51 2.10 20.92
CA HIS A 24 12.59 3.05 20.68
C HIS A 24 13.95 2.35 20.49
N GLU A 25 14.25 1.27 21.18
CA GLU A 25 15.49 0.48 20.99
C GLU A 25 15.48 -0.27 19.66
N MET A 26 14.34 -0.82 19.24
CA MET A 26 14.18 -1.47 17.94
C MET A 26 14.22 -0.49 16.76
N LEU A 27 13.76 0.75 16.95
CA LEU A 27 13.69 1.78 15.91
C LEU A 27 14.84 2.78 15.95
N ARG A 28 15.75 2.72 16.93
CA ARG A 28 16.90 3.64 17.01
C ARG A 28 17.87 3.32 15.86
N PRO A 29 18.16 4.26 14.96
CA PRO A 29 19.24 4.09 14.01
C PRO A 29 20.54 3.98 14.81
N HIS A 30 21.20 2.82 14.78
CA HIS A 30 22.59 2.73 15.21
C HIS A 30 23.44 3.39 14.12
N LEU A 31 23.45 4.73 14.10
CA LEU A 31 24.50 5.49 13.44
C LEU A 31 25.80 5.08 14.13
N SER A 32 26.54 4.18 13.48
CA SER A 32 27.88 3.83 13.91
C SER A 32 28.71 5.11 13.91
N SER A 33 29.06 5.58 15.09
CA SER A 33 30.13 6.53 15.34
C SER A 33 31.43 5.93 14.80
N ASN A 34 31.80 6.26 13.57
CA ASN A 34 33.18 6.11 13.14
C ASN A 34 34.00 7.18 13.88
N PRO A 35 35.15 6.81 14.47
CA PRO A 35 36.01 7.77 15.15
C PRO A 35 36.59 8.73 14.12
N ILE A 36 36.47 10.02 14.41
CA ILE A 36 37.13 11.11 13.70
C ILE A 36 38.64 10.83 13.73
N VAL A 37 39.20 10.47 12.57
CA VAL A 37 40.62 10.62 12.30
C VAL A 37 40.78 12.02 11.73
N ASN A 38 41.44 12.87 12.51
CA ASN A 38 41.91 14.17 12.07
C ASN A 38 42.89 13.97 10.92
N ASP A 39 42.62 14.57 9.77
CA ASP A 39 43.68 15.00 8.85
C ASP A 39 43.35 16.37 8.28
N GLU A 40 44.27 17.28 8.55
CA GLU A 40 44.29 18.66 8.09
C GLU A 40 44.60 18.73 6.59
N ASN A 41 44.18 19.86 5.99
CA ASN A 41 44.55 20.40 4.69
C ASN A 41 43.76 19.89 3.48
N PHE A 42 42.77 20.69 3.06
CA PHE A 42 42.72 21.17 1.67
C PHE A 42 41.98 22.51 1.58
N ILE A 43 42.74 23.55 1.23
CA ILE A 43 42.27 24.86 0.78
C ILE A 43 41.92 24.72 -0.71
N ILE A 44 40.77 25.26 -1.15
CA ILE A 44 40.61 26.12 -2.35
C ILE A 44 39.12 26.53 -2.54
N ASN A 45 38.91 27.85 -2.51
CA ASN A 45 37.93 28.71 -3.18
C ASN A 45 36.44 28.32 -3.25
N GLN A 46 35.65 28.88 -2.34
CA GLN A 46 34.27 29.31 -2.61
C GLN A 46 34.22 30.82 -2.84
N GLN A 47 33.76 31.23 -4.02
CA GLN A 47 33.21 32.57 -4.25
C GLN A 47 31.82 32.46 -4.90
N GLN A 48 30.91 33.27 -4.36
CA GLN A 48 29.60 33.69 -4.87
C GLN A 48 28.36 32.98 -4.30
N ILE A 49 28.04 33.40 -3.08
CA ILE A 49 26.69 33.48 -2.52
C ILE A 49 25.93 34.60 -3.26
N LYS A 50 24.85 34.27 -3.96
CA LYS A 50 23.80 35.22 -4.31
C LYS A 50 22.53 34.88 -3.52
N ASN A 51 22.25 35.75 -2.57
CA ASN A 51 21.02 35.85 -1.80
C ASN A 51 19.81 36.02 -2.74
N CYS A 52 18.75 35.24 -2.54
CA CYS A 52 17.40 35.66 -2.89
C CYS A 52 16.44 35.32 -1.74
N SER A 53 16.00 36.40 -1.11
CA SER A 53 15.04 36.52 -0.03
C SER A 53 13.59 36.26 -0.47
N ARG A 54 12.81 35.64 0.43
CA ARG A 54 11.33 35.62 0.51
C ARG A 54 10.76 37.06 0.36
N SER A 55 9.65 37.39 -0.30
CA SER A 55 8.21 36.99 -0.25
C SER A 55 7.44 38.00 -1.19
N PRO A 56 6.08 38.13 -1.30
CA PRO A 56 4.91 37.33 -0.89
C PRO A 56 3.84 37.15 -2.03
N GLN A 57 2.65 36.69 -1.62
CA GLN A 57 1.39 36.34 -2.31
C GLN A 57 0.67 37.42 -3.20
N PRO A 58 -0.45 37.09 -3.89
CA PRO A 58 -0.78 37.55 -5.24
C PRO A 58 -1.66 38.81 -5.30
N SER A 59 -1.56 39.54 -6.41
CA SER A 59 -2.43 40.67 -6.75
C SER A 59 -3.26 40.37 -8.01
N ILE A 60 -4.57 40.58 -7.86
CA ILE A 60 -5.57 40.72 -8.93
C ILE A 60 -5.32 42.05 -9.63
N LEU A 61 -5.19 42.07 -10.95
CA LEU A 61 -5.28 43.31 -11.74
C LEU A 61 -5.99 43.09 -13.08
N SER A 62 -7.01 43.91 -13.27
CA SER A 62 -7.68 44.22 -14.54
C SER A 62 -7.11 45.52 -15.13
N ALA A 63 -7.29 45.66 -16.45
CA ALA A 63 -7.46 46.89 -17.25
C ALA A 63 -6.35 47.26 -18.25
N ASN A 64 -6.81 47.34 -19.50
CA ASN A 64 -6.36 48.07 -20.69
C ASN A 64 -5.32 49.19 -20.50
N SER A 65 -4.35 49.27 -21.41
CA SER A 65 -4.08 50.47 -22.22
C SER A 65 -3.06 50.20 -23.34
N ASP A 66 -3.24 50.95 -24.41
CA ASP A 66 -2.66 50.82 -25.74
C ASP A 66 -1.17 51.13 -25.83
N PHE A 67 -0.40 50.25 -26.48
CA PHE A 67 0.83 50.60 -27.21
C PHE A 67 1.04 49.58 -28.34
N VAL A 68 0.79 50.00 -29.58
CA VAL A 68 1.01 49.20 -30.79
C VAL A 68 2.48 49.33 -31.20
N SER A 69 3.25 48.28 -30.93
CA SER A 69 4.56 48.04 -31.54
C SER A 69 4.42 47.05 -32.71
N PRO A 70 5.25 47.14 -33.77
CA PRO A 70 5.17 46.23 -34.91
C PRO A 70 5.43 44.79 -34.46
N ILE A 71 4.46 43.92 -34.72
CA ILE A 71 4.46 42.50 -34.39
C ILE A 71 5.60 41.80 -35.17
N PRO A 72 6.57 41.17 -34.50
CA PRO A 72 7.51 40.27 -35.16
C PRO A 72 6.75 39.07 -35.71
N LEU A 73 7.12 38.64 -36.92
CA LEU A 73 6.63 37.45 -37.61
C LEU A 73 6.38 36.29 -36.63
N GLU A 74 5.14 35.80 -36.66
CA GLU A 74 4.57 34.72 -35.86
C GLU A 74 5.56 33.56 -35.65
N GLU A 75 6.25 33.56 -34.51
CA GLU A 75 6.54 32.31 -33.84
C GLU A 75 5.16 31.68 -33.59
N GLN A 76 4.86 30.61 -34.32
CA GLN A 76 3.73 29.74 -34.03
C GLN A 76 3.90 29.30 -32.57
N GLN A 77 3.26 30.02 -31.66
CA GLN A 77 3.26 29.70 -30.24
C GLN A 77 2.67 28.31 -30.16
N GLU A 78 3.51 27.31 -29.86
CA GLU A 78 3.00 25.98 -29.55
C GLU A 78 1.88 26.17 -28.50
N PRO A 79 0.71 25.55 -28.71
CA PRO A 79 -0.40 25.69 -27.78
C PRO A 79 0.12 25.41 -26.37
N ARG A 80 -0.14 26.36 -25.44
CA ARG A 80 0.36 26.30 -24.07
C ARG A 80 -0.08 24.99 -23.43
N ARG A 81 0.81 24.01 -23.39
CA ARG A 81 0.55 22.70 -22.78
C ARG A 81 0.28 22.91 -21.29
N GLN A 82 -0.86 22.43 -20.81
CA GLN A 82 -1.22 22.50 -19.42
C GLN A 82 -0.76 21.22 -18.70
N TRP A 83 0.29 21.33 -17.89
CA TRP A 83 0.81 20.21 -17.09
C TRP A 83 -0.05 19.99 -15.83
N ILE A 84 -0.41 18.73 -15.56
CA ILE A 84 -1.24 18.38 -14.41
C ILE A 84 -0.36 18.34 -13.15
N CYS A 85 -0.60 19.23 -12.19
CA CYS A 85 0.10 19.27 -10.88
C CYS A 85 1.63 19.23 -10.97
N GLY A 86 2.24 19.85 -11.98
CA GLY A 86 3.70 19.84 -12.16
C GLY A 86 4.28 18.50 -12.63
N THR A 87 3.42 17.52 -12.94
CA THR A 87 3.85 16.23 -13.49
C THR A 87 4.19 16.35 -14.98
N GLN A 88 4.84 15.31 -15.53
CA GLN A 88 5.10 15.19 -16.97
C GLN A 88 3.87 14.71 -17.77
N VAL A 89 2.67 14.78 -17.21
CA VAL A 89 1.43 14.43 -17.92
C VAL A 89 0.69 15.72 -18.22
N SER A 90 0.52 16.03 -19.50
CA SER A 90 -0.27 17.17 -19.93
C SER A 90 -1.76 16.79 -19.99
N PHE A 91 -2.62 17.78 -19.76
CA PHE A 91 -4.06 17.61 -19.83
C PHE A 91 -4.52 17.20 -21.23
N GLU A 92 -3.94 17.77 -22.28
CA GLU A 92 -4.27 17.46 -23.68
C GLU A 92 -3.98 15.99 -23.99
N TRP A 93 -2.88 15.44 -23.48
CA TRP A 93 -2.57 14.03 -23.62
C TRP A 93 -3.62 13.16 -22.93
N LEU A 94 -3.98 13.50 -21.68
CA LEU A 94 -4.98 12.76 -20.91
C LEU A 94 -6.35 12.78 -21.60
N PHE A 95 -6.79 13.97 -22.01
CA PHE A 95 -8.03 14.19 -22.73
C PHE A 95 -8.09 13.36 -24.00
N GLN A 96 -7.07 13.44 -24.86
CA GLN A 96 -7.00 12.67 -26.10
C GLN A 96 -7.10 11.16 -25.86
N ARG A 97 -6.42 10.63 -24.83
CA ARG A 97 -6.48 9.21 -24.47
C ARG A 97 -7.87 8.79 -24.01
N LEU A 98 -8.58 9.62 -23.24
CA LEU A 98 -9.95 9.35 -22.82
C LEU A 98 -10.91 9.39 -24.02
N ILE A 99 -10.82 10.41 -24.87
CA ILE A 99 -11.65 10.53 -26.07
C ILE A 99 -11.49 9.32 -27.01
N GLU A 100 -10.26 8.88 -27.25
CA GLU A 100 -9.99 7.67 -28.02
C GLU A 100 -10.57 6.42 -27.35
N LYS A 101 -10.36 6.26 -26.04
CA LYS A 101 -10.84 5.11 -25.26
C LYS A 101 -12.36 4.97 -25.31
N PHE A 102 -13.06 6.10 -25.21
CA PHE A 102 -14.52 6.16 -25.15
C PHE A 102 -15.17 6.48 -26.50
N LYS A 103 -14.38 6.58 -27.58
CA LYS A 103 -14.83 6.81 -28.97
C LYS A 103 -15.72 8.05 -29.12
N CYS A 104 -15.29 9.17 -28.54
CA CYS A 104 -16.02 10.45 -28.55
C CYS A 104 -15.22 11.57 -29.25
N PRO A 105 -14.79 11.42 -30.52
CA PRO A 105 -13.78 12.27 -31.17
C PRO A 105 -14.14 13.76 -31.29
N ASN A 106 -15.42 14.10 -31.16
CA ASN A 106 -15.94 15.46 -31.29
C ASN A 106 -16.25 16.11 -29.93
N GLU A 107 -15.85 15.48 -28.82
CA GLU A 107 -16.03 16.08 -27.50
C GLU A 107 -15.17 17.35 -27.40
N PRO A 108 -15.73 18.48 -26.94
CA PRO A 108 -14.94 19.66 -26.65
C PRO A 108 -14.07 19.45 -25.41
N GLU A 109 -13.00 20.24 -25.30
CA GLU A 109 -12.17 20.26 -24.10
C GLU A 109 -13.00 20.70 -22.87
N PRO A 110 -13.06 19.91 -21.78
CA PRO A 110 -13.88 20.22 -20.62
C PRO A 110 -13.16 21.16 -19.64
N GLN A 111 -13.92 21.82 -18.76
CA GLN A 111 -13.34 22.30 -17.52
C GLN A 111 -12.88 21.11 -16.66
N TRP A 112 -11.79 21.28 -15.91
CA TRP A 112 -11.25 20.23 -15.07
C TRP A 112 -10.65 20.77 -13.78
N ILE A 113 -10.64 19.91 -12.77
CA ILE A 113 -9.93 20.13 -11.50
C ILE A 113 -9.12 18.89 -11.16
N VAL A 114 -8.06 19.09 -10.39
CA VAL A 114 -7.18 18.01 -9.93
C VAL A 114 -7.01 18.08 -8.43
N GLU A 115 -7.06 16.91 -7.80
CA GLU A 115 -6.84 16.69 -6.37
C GLU A 115 -5.76 15.63 -6.21
N ARG A 116 -4.79 15.86 -5.32
CA ARG A 116 -3.79 14.87 -4.95
C ARG A 116 -4.35 13.96 -3.85
N LEU A 117 -4.33 12.65 -4.08
CA LEU A 117 -4.92 11.66 -3.17
C LEU A 117 -3.94 11.06 -2.15
N ASN A 118 -2.63 11.18 -2.40
CA ASN A 118 -1.61 10.70 -1.48
C ASN A 118 -0.51 11.75 -1.25
N ASP A 119 0.04 11.74 -0.05
CA ASP A 119 1.25 12.47 0.28
C ASP A 119 2.44 11.54 -0.01
N THR A 120 3.30 11.91 -0.96
CA THR A 120 4.55 11.17 -1.17
C THR A 120 5.51 11.48 -0.04
N ASN A 121 5.79 10.48 0.79
CA ASN A 121 6.79 10.58 1.85
C ASN A 121 8.05 9.79 1.49
N GLU A 122 9.15 10.03 2.23
CA GLU A 122 10.42 9.34 1.99
C GLU A 122 10.34 7.82 2.18
N LYS A 123 9.33 7.31 2.91
CA LYS A 123 9.08 5.88 3.13
C LYS A 123 8.29 5.21 2.00
N ASP A 124 7.70 5.99 1.09
CA ASP A 124 6.95 5.44 -0.05
C ASP A 124 7.93 4.87 -1.08
N LEU A 125 8.14 3.56 -1.00
CA LEU A 125 9.09 2.81 -1.81
C LEU A 125 8.81 2.89 -3.32
N ASP A 126 7.55 3.10 -3.72
CA ASP A 126 7.18 3.15 -5.13
C ASP A 126 7.29 4.54 -5.75
N ARG A 127 7.50 5.58 -4.92
CA ARG A 127 7.62 6.98 -5.36
C ARG A 127 6.48 7.39 -6.30
N THR A 128 5.24 7.07 -5.94
CA THR A 128 4.11 7.31 -6.82
C THR A 128 3.28 8.52 -6.41
N CYS A 129 2.86 9.30 -7.41
CA CYS A 129 1.88 10.37 -7.24
C CYS A 129 0.52 9.89 -7.76
N VAL A 130 -0.49 9.95 -6.90
CA VAL A 130 -1.86 9.55 -7.18
C VAL A 130 -2.74 10.80 -7.23
N LEU A 131 -3.31 11.07 -8.40
CA LEU A 131 -4.13 12.23 -8.67
C LEU A 131 -5.56 11.80 -9.05
N LYS A 132 -6.56 12.48 -8.52
CA LYS A 132 -7.93 12.45 -9.01
C LYS A 132 -8.16 13.63 -9.94
N ILE A 133 -8.60 13.37 -11.15
CA ILE A 133 -9.00 14.42 -12.11
C ILE A 133 -10.51 14.34 -12.28
N THR A 134 -11.20 15.45 -12.09
CA THR A 134 -12.66 15.57 -12.26
C THR A 134 -12.95 16.48 -13.44
N PHE A 135 -13.87 16.07 -14.31
CA PHE A 135 -14.19 16.75 -15.57
C PHE A 135 -15.61 17.31 -15.57
N GLY A 136 -15.77 18.48 -16.18
CA GLY A 136 -17.05 19.18 -16.34
C GLY A 136 -17.65 19.03 -17.73
N TRP A 137 -17.53 17.86 -18.39
CA TRP A 137 -18.28 17.59 -19.63
C TRP A 137 -19.73 17.19 -19.35
N GLU A 138 -20.61 17.40 -20.34
CA GLU A 138 -22.01 16.99 -20.28
C GLU A 138 -22.24 15.56 -20.82
N ASN A 139 -21.23 14.99 -21.49
CA ASN A 139 -21.35 13.68 -22.14
C ASN A 139 -21.32 12.53 -21.13
N GLN A 140 -22.49 11.92 -20.91
CA GLN A 140 -22.69 10.81 -19.97
C GLN A 140 -21.92 9.52 -20.33
N LYS A 141 -21.35 9.41 -21.54
CA LYS A 141 -20.52 8.25 -21.92
C LYS A 141 -19.11 8.35 -21.34
N LEU A 142 -18.68 9.54 -20.96
CA LEU A 142 -17.35 9.81 -20.43
C LEU A 142 -17.36 9.83 -18.89
N PRO A 143 -16.27 9.41 -18.22
CA PRO A 143 -16.24 9.29 -16.77
C PRO A 143 -16.16 10.66 -16.06
N THR A 144 -17.04 10.96 -15.11
CA THR A 144 -16.99 12.25 -14.38
C THR A 144 -15.66 12.51 -13.69
N SER A 145 -14.95 11.45 -13.29
CA SER A 145 -13.60 11.53 -12.74
C SER A 145 -12.77 10.27 -13.06
N VAL A 146 -11.45 10.42 -12.98
CA VAL A 146 -10.47 9.34 -13.17
C VAL A 146 -9.36 9.45 -12.14
N VAL A 147 -8.71 8.34 -11.85
CA VAL A 147 -7.50 8.28 -11.03
C VAL A 147 -6.29 8.06 -11.93
N LEU A 148 -5.30 8.94 -11.79
CA LEU A 148 -4.02 8.91 -12.49
C LEU A 148 -2.91 8.64 -11.47
N LYS A 149 -2.27 7.47 -11.55
CA LYS A 149 -1.09 7.11 -10.75
C LYS A 149 0.16 7.19 -11.63
N ILE A 150 1.16 7.94 -11.21
CA ILE A 150 2.38 8.22 -11.98
C ILE A 150 3.58 7.86 -11.10
N SER A 151 4.59 7.21 -11.69
CA SER A 151 5.89 7.07 -11.03
C SER A 151 6.66 8.39 -11.13
N GLU A 152 7.01 8.95 -9.98
CA GLU A 152 7.89 10.11 -9.83
C GLU A 152 9.32 9.62 -9.56
N ALA A 153 10.29 10.28 -10.17
CA ALA A 153 11.68 10.12 -9.79
C ALA A 153 12.04 11.30 -8.90
N ASN A 154 12.60 11.05 -7.72
CA ASN A 154 13.19 12.13 -6.93
C ASN A 154 14.61 12.41 -7.45
N GLU A 155 14.98 13.68 -7.57
CA GLU A 155 16.34 14.08 -7.96
C GLU A 155 17.38 13.63 -6.92
N ASP A 156 16.96 13.47 -5.66
CA ASP A 156 17.81 13.05 -4.55
C ASP A 156 17.90 11.52 -4.38
N ASP A 157 17.12 10.73 -5.12
CA ASP A 157 17.11 9.26 -4.97
C ASP A 157 18.43 8.67 -5.49
N SER A 158 18.97 7.68 -4.76
CA SER A 158 20.07 6.86 -5.28
C SER A 158 19.64 6.11 -6.54
N PRO A 159 20.59 5.72 -7.43
CA PRO A 159 20.27 4.89 -8.60
C PRO A 159 19.53 3.60 -8.24
N GLU A 160 19.84 2.99 -7.10
CA GLU A 160 19.22 1.78 -6.58
C GLU A 160 17.78 2.04 -6.12
N GLN A 161 17.53 3.14 -5.39
CA GLN A 161 16.19 3.53 -4.95
C GLN A 161 15.29 3.88 -6.14
N SER A 162 15.79 4.68 -7.08
CA SER A 162 15.09 5.01 -8.33
C SER A 162 14.75 3.76 -9.14
N LYS A 163 15.69 2.81 -9.25
CA LYS A 163 15.46 1.54 -9.93
C LYS A 163 14.42 0.70 -9.20
N LEU A 164 14.49 0.62 -7.87
CA LEU A 164 13.52 -0.10 -7.06
C LEU A 164 12.11 0.45 -7.29
N GLY A 165 11.88 1.75 -7.07
CA GLY A 165 10.56 2.36 -7.26
C GLY A 165 9.99 2.14 -8.66
N SER A 166 10.84 2.28 -9.70
CA SER A 166 10.48 1.97 -11.08
C SER A 166 10.10 0.49 -11.30
N ASP A 167 10.86 -0.44 -10.71
CA ASP A 167 10.58 -1.88 -10.79
C ASP A 167 9.27 -2.24 -10.07
N LEU A 168 8.96 -1.60 -8.94
CA LEU A 168 7.69 -1.77 -8.21
C LEU A 168 6.50 -1.27 -9.00
N PHE A 169 6.60 -0.05 -9.52
CA PHE A 169 5.52 0.52 -10.30
C PHE A 169 5.27 -0.27 -11.59
N ARG A 170 6.34 -0.73 -12.25
CA ARG A 170 6.23 -1.61 -13.42
C ARG A 170 5.50 -2.91 -13.07
N ARG A 171 5.83 -3.51 -11.92
CA ARG A 171 5.18 -4.72 -11.41
C ARG A 171 3.69 -4.49 -11.13
N GLU A 172 3.34 -3.39 -10.48
CA GLU A 172 1.94 -3.01 -10.25
C GLU A 172 1.17 -2.91 -11.57
N CYS A 173 1.72 -2.20 -12.56
CA CYS A 173 1.11 -2.07 -13.89
C CYS A 173 0.86 -3.43 -14.55
N GLN A 174 1.83 -4.31 -14.42
CA GLN A 174 1.83 -5.66 -14.94
C GLN A 174 0.76 -6.54 -14.28
N VAL A 175 0.59 -6.43 -12.96
CA VAL A 175 -0.44 -7.13 -12.20
C VAL A 175 -1.83 -6.64 -12.59
N TYR A 176 -2.05 -5.33 -12.72
CA TYR A 176 -3.32 -4.79 -13.23
C TYR A 176 -3.65 -5.30 -14.64
N GLU A 177 -2.67 -5.34 -15.54
CA GLU A 177 -2.87 -5.88 -16.89
C GLU A 177 -3.26 -7.37 -16.85
N TRP A 178 -2.62 -8.17 -16.00
CA TRP A 178 -2.97 -9.58 -15.81
C TRP A 178 -4.38 -9.73 -15.22
N LEU A 179 -4.69 -9.04 -14.12
CA LEU A 179 -6.00 -9.09 -13.46
C LEU A 179 -7.13 -8.58 -14.36
N SER A 180 -6.86 -7.62 -15.25
CA SER A 180 -7.87 -7.12 -16.21
C SER A 180 -8.40 -8.20 -17.17
N LYS A 181 -7.62 -9.28 -17.39
CA LYS A 181 -8.02 -10.44 -18.19
C LYS A 181 -8.89 -11.42 -17.39
N HIS A 182 -8.89 -11.30 -16.06
CA HIS A 182 -9.54 -12.23 -15.12
C HIS A 182 -10.65 -11.54 -14.32
N LYS A 183 -11.81 -11.34 -14.96
CA LYS A 183 -12.99 -10.61 -14.44
C LYS A 183 -13.57 -11.10 -13.10
N LYS A 184 -13.06 -12.20 -12.56
CA LYS A 184 -13.47 -12.76 -11.27
C LYS A 184 -12.90 -11.96 -10.09
N ILE A 185 -11.76 -11.28 -10.27
CA ILE A 185 -11.20 -10.37 -9.25
C ILE A 185 -11.65 -8.96 -9.56
N ALA A 186 -12.25 -8.30 -8.56
CA ALA A 186 -12.68 -6.92 -8.70
C ALA A 186 -11.49 -5.98 -8.50
N ILE A 187 -11.16 -5.26 -9.57
CA ILE A 187 -10.17 -4.17 -9.62
C ILE A 187 -10.83 -2.94 -10.26
N PRO A 188 -10.31 -1.72 -10.06
CA PRO A 188 -10.75 -0.56 -10.82
C PRO A 188 -10.61 -0.83 -12.33
N ARG A 189 -11.55 -0.34 -13.13
CA ARG A 189 -11.44 -0.48 -14.59
C ARG A 189 -10.22 0.32 -15.08
N ILE A 190 -9.32 -0.36 -15.76
CA ILE A 190 -8.10 0.28 -16.29
C ILE A 190 -8.38 0.89 -17.68
N PHE A 191 -8.15 2.18 -17.79
CA PHE A 191 -8.30 2.92 -19.05
C PHE A 191 -7.03 2.86 -19.89
N VAL A 192 -5.88 3.18 -19.27
CA VAL A 192 -4.57 3.24 -19.91
C VAL A 192 -3.50 2.69 -18.97
N ILE A 193 -2.58 1.92 -19.53
CA ILE A 193 -1.30 1.56 -18.88
C ILE A 193 -0.18 1.99 -19.81
N LYS A 194 0.71 2.85 -19.33
CA LYS A 194 1.93 3.22 -20.06
C LYS A 194 3.13 2.72 -19.26
N LYS A 195 3.76 1.64 -19.75
CA LYS A 195 4.85 0.95 -19.04
C LYS A 195 6.24 1.55 -19.27
N LYS A 196 6.43 2.26 -20.38
CA LYS A 196 7.74 2.76 -20.77
C LYS A 196 7.92 4.20 -20.33
N TRP A 197 9.01 4.42 -19.58
CA TRP A 197 9.58 5.73 -19.39
C TRP A 197 10.02 6.28 -20.75
N SER A 198 9.63 7.51 -21.03
CA SER A 198 10.07 8.28 -22.19
C SER A 198 10.53 9.63 -21.68
N LYS A 199 11.43 10.31 -22.41
CA LYS A 199 11.84 11.69 -22.07
C LYS A 199 10.66 12.65 -21.87
N SER A 200 9.50 12.32 -22.43
CA SER A 200 8.29 13.13 -22.38
C SER A 200 7.25 12.69 -21.35
N CYS A 201 7.40 11.53 -20.68
CA CYS A 201 6.44 11.05 -19.68
C CYS A 201 6.88 9.73 -19.03
N SER A 202 6.81 9.69 -17.70
CA SER A 202 7.01 8.51 -16.83
C SER A 202 6.02 7.38 -17.10
N ALA A 203 6.29 6.21 -16.54
CA ALA A 203 5.29 5.15 -16.48
C ALA A 203 4.06 5.65 -15.68
N LEU A 204 2.86 5.28 -16.14
CA LEU A 204 1.61 5.69 -15.49
C LEU A 204 0.50 4.65 -15.64
N LEU A 205 -0.50 4.79 -14.76
CA LEU A 205 -1.77 4.09 -14.77
C LEU A 205 -2.91 5.10 -14.75
N LEU A 206 -3.85 4.95 -15.68
CA LEU A 206 -5.10 5.69 -15.69
C LEU A 206 -6.24 4.71 -15.46
N MET A 207 -7.00 4.92 -14.40
CA MET A 207 -8.05 3.99 -13.96
C MET A 207 -9.31 4.72 -13.51
N GLU A 208 -10.36 3.94 -13.36
CA GLU A 208 -11.66 4.38 -12.85
C GLU A 208 -11.54 4.91 -11.41
N ASP A 209 -12.17 6.05 -11.17
CA ASP A 209 -12.43 6.56 -9.83
C ASP A 209 -13.63 5.83 -9.22
N LEU A 210 -13.49 5.35 -7.99
CA LEU A 210 -14.52 4.63 -7.23
C LEU A 210 -15.11 5.46 -6.09
N SER A 211 -14.60 6.68 -5.85
CA SER A 211 -14.91 7.49 -4.67
C SER A 211 -16.37 7.94 -4.54
N ASP A 212 -17.12 7.94 -5.65
CA ASP A 212 -18.55 8.27 -5.68
C ASP A 212 -19.44 7.14 -5.12
N ARG A 213 -18.98 5.89 -5.22
CA ARG A 213 -19.79 4.69 -4.99
C ARG A 213 -19.17 3.69 -4.01
N ALA A 214 -17.93 3.93 -3.59
CA ALA A 214 -17.21 3.11 -2.64
C ALA A 214 -16.35 3.96 -1.71
N ARG A 215 -16.01 3.40 -0.55
CA ARG A 215 -15.11 4.02 0.43
C ARG A 215 -14.00 3.06 0.82
N THR A 216 -12.83 3.61 1.12
CA THR A 216 -11.73 2.84 1.71
C THR A 216 -11.87 2.78 3.23
N GLY A 217 -11.32 1.74 3.84
CA GLY A 217 -11.22 1.66 5.30
C GLY A 217 -10.05 2.49 5.82
N LYS A 218 -10.08 2.81 7.12
CA LYS A 218 -8.95 3.47 7.80
C LYS A 218 -8.28 2.53 8.78
N ILE A 219 -6.95 2.55 8.81
CA ILE A 219 -6.14 1.73 9.72
C ILE A 219 -6.46 2.00 11.19
N THR A 220 -6.81 3.25 11.52
CA THR A 220 -7.13 3.73 12.88
C THR A 220 -8.48 3.25 13.38
N GLU A 221 -9.46 3.12 12.49
CA GLU A 221 -10.82 2.71 12.83
C GLU A 221 -10.92 1.19 12.97
N GLY A 222 -10.08 0.46 12.21
CA GLY A 222 -10.16 -0.99 12.10
C GLY A 222 -11.38 -1.45 11.29
N ILE A 223 -11.44 -2.76 11.06
CA ILE A 223 -12.50 -3.43 10.29
C ILE A 223 -13.05 -4.54 11.18
N SER A 224 -14.37 -4.58 11.34
CA SER A 224 -15.04 -5.62 12.12
C SER A 224 -14.75 -7.02 11.58
N ALA A 225 -14.89 -8.05 12.42
CA ALA A 225 -14.68 -9.43 12.01
C ALA A 225 -15.48 -9.84 10.75
N GLU A 226 -16.71 -9.33 10.55
CA GLU A 226 -17.49 -9.60 9.34
C GLU A 226 -16.92 -8.88 8.11
N GLY A 227 -16.41 -7.65 8.27
CA GLY A 227 -15.69 -6.96 7.19
C GLY A 227 -14.41 -7.69 6.79
N ILE A 228 -13.64 -8.18 7.76
CA ILE A 228 -12.45 -9.03 7.55
C ILE A 228 -12.84 -10.31 6.82
N ARG A 229 -13.92 -10.97 7.24
CA ARG A 229 -14.46 -12.15 6.55
C ARG A 229 -14.78 -11.86 5.08
N GLY A 230 -15.31 -10.67 4.78
CA GLY A 230 -15.51 -10.18 3.42
C GLY A 230 -14.22 -10.09 2.61
N ILE A 231 -13.18 -9.46 3.18
CA ILE A 231 -11.86 -9.33 2.57
C ILE A 231 -11.23 -10.71 2.33
N LEU A 232 -11.24 -11.59 3.34
CA LEU A 232 -10.69 -12.94 3.26
C LEU A 232 -11.31 -13.75 2.13
N ARG A 233 -12.60 -13.56 1.83
CA ARG A 233 -13.22 -14.21 0.67
C ARG A 233 -12.63 -13.73 -0.66
N ILE A 234 -12.33 -12.44 -0.78
CA ILE A 234 -11.74 -11.90 -2.02
C ILE A 234 -10.27 -12.31 -2.14
N LEU A 235 -9.51 -12.29 -1.03
CA LEU A 235 -8.15 -12.83 -1.00
C LEU A 235 -8.14 -14.33 -1.37
N ALA A 236 -9.04 -15.13 -0.83
CA ALA A 236 -9.17 -16.55 -1.20
C ALA A 236 -9.44 -16.73 -2.70
N GLN A 237 -10.24 -15.84 -3.30
CA GLN A 237 -10.52 -15.86 -4.73
C GLN A 237 -9.29 -15.46 -5.57
N PHE A 238 -8.55 -14.45 -5.12
CA PHE A 238 -7.31 -14.00 -5.75
C PHE A 238 -6.23 -15.08 -5.67
N HIS A 239 -5.98 -15.65 -4.48
CA HIS A 239 -5.03 -16.74 -4.27
C HIS A 239 -5.39 -17.99 -5.06
N ALA A 240 -6.66 -18.40 -5.08
CA ALA A 240 -7.08 -19.54 -5.90
C ALA A 240 -6.83 -19.32 -7.39
N LEU A 241 -7.14 -18.12 -7.90
CA LEU A 241 -6.87 -17.77 -9.29
C LEU A 241 -5.36 -17.81 -9.57
N SER A 242 -4.54 -17.22 -8.69
CA SER A 242 -3.10 -17.14 -8.89
C SER A 242 -2.45 -18.53 -8.83
N MET A 243 -2.86 -19.40 -7.91
CA MET A 243 -2.38 -20.80 -7.87
C MET A 243 -2.65 -21.53 -9.20
N ILE A 244 -3.86 -21.39 -9.76
CA ILE A 244 -4.24 -22.06 -11.02
C ILE A 244 -3.55 -21.44 -12.24
N LYS A 245 -3.21 -20.16 -12.16
CA LYS A 245 -2.60 -19.39 -13.24
C LYS A 245 -1.13 -19.05 -12.97
N LYS A 246 -0.43 -19.90 -12.19
CA LYS A 246 0.97 -19.70 -11.79
C LYS A 246 1.87 -19.31 -12.96
N ASP A 247 1.82 -20.09 -14.04
CA ASP A 247 2.66 -19.87 -15.23
C ASP A 247 2.37 -18.54 -15.96
N GLU A 248 1.18 -17.96 -15.78
CA GLU A 248 0.84 -16.68 -16.40
C GLU A 248 1.49 -15.51 -15.67
N TRP A 249 1.31 -15.42 -14.34
CA TRP A 249 1.81 -14.29 -13.57
C TRP A 249 3.28 -14.43 -13.19
N LEU A 250 3.82 -15.66 -13.09
CA LEU A 250 5.23 -15.86 -12.75
C LEU A 250 6.15 -15.29 -13.82
N LYS A 251 5.74 -15.34 -15.10
CA LYS A 251 6.46 -14.69 -16.22
C LYS A 251 6.45 -13.16 -16.14
N ILE A 252 5.50 -12.60 -15.40
CA ILE A 252 5.24 -11.18 -15.31
C ILE A 252 6.01 -10.59 -14.13
N VAL A 253 5.85 -11.21 -12.96
CA VAL A 253 6.43 -10.75 -11.68
C VAL A 253 7.86 -11.27 -11.50
N GLY A 254 8.19 -12.40 -12.14
CA GLY A 254 9.45 -13.11 -11.97
C GLY A 254 9.58 -13.73 -10.58
N ASP A 255 10.76 -14.32 -10.33
CA ASP A 255 11.21 -14.74 -8.99
C ASP A 255 11.83 -13.56 -8.21
N ALA A 256 11.55 -12.32 -8.64
CA ALA A 256 12.18 -11.14 -8.09
C ALA A 256 11.92 -11.05 -6.59
N GLU A 257 13.01 -10.86 -5.83
CA GLU A 257 12.96 -10.73 -4.38
C GLU A 257 11.99 -9.61 -3.95
N LEU A 258 11.47 -9.81 -2.76
CA LEU A 258 10.43 -9.00 -2.14
C LEU A 258 10.92 -7.56 -1.85
N PRO A 259 10.19 -6.53 -2.28
CA PRO A 259 10.61 -5.12 -2.16
C PRO A 259 10.75 -4.57 -0.74
N GLN A 260 9.75 -4.85 0.12
CA GLN A 260 9.73 -4.32 1.50
C GLN A 260 10.87 -4.89 2.34
N TYR A 261 11.34 -6.07 1.96
CA TYR A 261 12.43 -6.71 2.65
C TYR A 261 13.77 -6.07 2.40
N PHE A 262 13.97 -5.17 1.44
CA PHE A 262 15.26 -4.46 1.37
C PHE A 262 15.44 -3.52 2.57
N TYR A 263 14.43 -2.70 2.87
CA TYR A 263 14.47 -1.76 3.99
C TYR A 263 14.39 -2.46 5.35
N LEU A 264 13.50 -3.46 5.45
CA LEU A 264 13.41 -4.30 6.64
C LEU A 264 14.61 -5.23 6.77
N LEU A 265 15.22 -5.77 5.70
CA LEU A 265 16.48 -6.54 5.83
C LEU A 265 17.54 -5.62 6.40
N GLU A 266 17.70 -4.39 5.96
CA GLU A 266 18.78 -3.56 6.50
C GLU A 266 18.62 -3.34 8.01
N MET A 267 17.39 -3.15 8.49
CA MET A 267 17.07 -3.11 9.93
C MET A 267 17.16 -4.48 10.63
N LEU A 268 16.76 -5.57 9.98
CA LEU A 268 16.56 -6.90 10.58
C LEU A 268 17.71 -7.89 10.29
N THR A 269 18.65 -7.58 9.40
CA THR A 269 19.83 -8.40 9.02
C THR A 269 20.81 -8.55 10.18
N GLN A 270 20.69 -7.71 11.21
CA GLN A 270 21.39 -7.92 12.48
C GLN A 270 20.77 -9.07 13.31
N ASN A 271 19.62 -9.62 12.91
CA ASN A 271 18.91 -10.68 13.62
C ASN A 271 18.59 -11.89 12.71
N ASN A 272 19.47 -12.90 12.73
CA ASN A 272 19.33 -14.15 11.98
C ASN A 272 17.98 -14.87 12.20
N ASN A 273 17.32 -14.65 13.36
CA ASN A 273 16.02 -15.25 13.63
C ASN A 273 14.88 -14.59 12.86
N LEU A 274 15.05 -13.36 12.38
CA LEU A 274 14.02 -12.63 11.63
C LEU A 274 14.12 -12.91 10.14
N GLN A 275 15.33 -13.08 9.60
CA GLN A 275 15.55 -13.50 8.22
C GLN A 275 14.78 -14.77 7.84
N ARG A 276 14.62 -15.71 8.78
CA ARG A 276 13.86 -16.94 8.48
C ARG A 276 12.41 -16.65 8.11
N TYR A 277 11.75 -15.68 8.73
CA TYR A 277 10.35 -15.34 8.40
C TYR A 277 10.21 -14.63 7.05
N ILE A 278 11.31 -14.07 6.56
CA ILE A 278 11.41 -13.24 5.36
C ILE A 278 11.71 -14.11 4.12
N THR A 279 12.56 -15.11 4.27
CA THR A 279 13.08 -15.93 3.16
C THR A 279 12.27 -17.20 2.90
N LYS A 280 11.30 -17.50 3.77
CA LYS A 280 10.55 -18.75 3.70
C LYS A 280 9.40 -18.67 2.69
N ASN A 281 9.39 -19.61 1.74
CA ASN A 281 8.32 -19.79 0.75
C ASN A 281 7.17 -20.66 1.30
N GLY A 282 6.00 -20.61 0.65
CA GLY A 282 4.82 -21.40 1.06
C GLY A 282 5.03 -22.92 1.05
N ALA A 283 6.03 -23.39 0.28
CA ALA A 283 6.32 -24.82 0.10
C ALA A 283 6.63 -25.55 1.41
N GLN A 284 7.23 -24.88 2.41
CA GLN A 284 7.53 -25.51 3.71
C GLN A 284 6.25 -25.93 4.47
N PHE A 285 5.12 -25.28 4.20
CA PHE A 285 3.83 -25.62 4.80
C PHE A 285 3.06 -26.62 3.95
N GLY A 286 3.63 -27.09 2.84
CA GLY A 286 2.91 -27.88 1.85
C GLY A 286 1.76 -27.10 1.20
N ILE A 287 1.84 -25.77 1.16
CA ILE A 287 0.89 -24.92 0.44
C ILE A 287 1.53 -24.49 -0.89
N PRO A 288 0.82 -24.66 -2.02
CA PRO A 288 1.28 -24.16 -3.31
C PRO A 288 1.58 -22.65 -3.25
N GLU A 289 2.69 -22.24 -3.85
CA GLU A 289 2.99 -20.82 -4.02
C GLU A 289 1.89 -20.13 -4.82
N CYS A 290 1.62 -18.88 -4.44
CA CYS A 290 0.60 -18.08 -5.07
C CYS A 290 1.12 -16.64 -5.23
N LEU A 291 0.44 -15.88 -6.08
CA LEU A 291 0.64 -14.44 -6.08
C LEU A 291 -0.07 -13.87 -4.85
N VAL A 292 0.65 -13.17 -3.98
CA VAL A 292 0.11 -12.48 -2.80
C VAL A 292 0.03 -10.98 -3.04
N HIS A 293 -0.91 -10.31 -2.40
CA HIS A 293 -1.08 -8.86 -2.46
C HIS A 293 0.11 -8.14 -1.82
N GLY A 294 0.58 -8.65 -0.69
CA GLY A 294 1.72 -8.13 0.07
C GLY A 294 1.36 -6.98 1.01
N ASN A 295 0.40 -6.13 0.63
CA ASN A 295 -0.08 -5.01 1.46
C ASN A 295 -1.61 -4.95 1.68
N PRO A 296 -2.25 -5.98 2.25
CA PRO A 296 -3.70 -6.02 2.42
C PRO A 296 -4.17 -5.16 3.61
N ILE A 297 -3.90 -3.86 3.58
CA ILE A 297 -4.35 -2.88 4.58
C ILE A 297 -5.71 -2.27 4.20
N ALA A 298 -6.46 -1.79 5.20
CA ALA A 298 -7.83 -1.27 5.08
C ALA A 298 -7.99 -0.21 3.97
N SER A 299 -6.98 0.64 3.77
CA SER A 299 -6.98 1.68 2.73
C SER A 299 -6.93 1.11 1.31
N HIS A 300 -6.53 -0.15 1.14
CA HIS A 300 -6.39 -0.83 -0.15
C HIS A 300 -7.61 -1.67 -0.53
N PHE A 301 -8.69 -1.53 0.23
CA PHE A 301 -9.98 -2.14 -0.06
C PHE A 301 -11.03 -1.04 -0.23
N PHE A 302 -11.62 -0.96 -1.41
CA PHE A 302 -12.84 -0.17 -1.60
C PHE A 302 -14.05 -1.02 -1.29
N PHE A 303 -14.90 -0.54 -0.39
CA PHE A 303 -16.18 -1.13 -0.05
C PHE A 303 -17.30 -0.35 -0.72
N TYR A 304 -18.09 -1.00 -1.58
CA TYR A 304 -19.25 -0.38 -2.22
C TYR A 304 -20.30 0.02 -1.18
N LEU A 305 -20.83 1.23 -1.34
CA LEU A 305 -21.88 1.77 -0.48
C LEU A 305 -23.22 1.11 -0.82
N ASN A 306 -24.06 0.89 0.20
CA ASN A 306 -25.40 0.37 -0.03
C ASN A 306 -26.35 1.51 -0.45
N ASN A 307 -26.66 1.61 -1.74
CA ASN A 307 -27.57 2.64 -2.27
C ASN A 307 -29.02 2.58 -1.72
N LYS A 308 -29.38 1.53 -0.95
CA LYS A 308 -30.74 1.33 -0.45
C LYS A 308 -31.04 1.96 0.91
N GLN A 309 -30.03 2.45 1.63
CA GLN A 309 -30.23 3.14 2.91
C GLN A 309 -29.64 4.54 2.80
N ASN A 310 -30.43 5.57 3.13
CA ASN A 310 -29.98 6.97 3.22
C ASN A 310 -28.92 7.18 4.32
N ASN A 311 -28.56 6.12 5.05
CA ASN A 311 -27.37 6.07 5.88
C ASN A 311 -26.27 5.43 5.04
N HIS A 312 -25.16 6.15 4.82
CA HIS A 312 -23.94 5.67 4.17
C HIS A 312 -23.25 4.53 4.96
N GLU A 313 -24.01 3.52 5.38
CA GLU A 313 -23.51 2.33 6.04
C GLU A 313 -22.87 1.40 5.01
N LEU A 314 -21.77 0.78 5.41
CA LEU A 314 -21.05 -0.19 4.60
C LEU A 314 -21.99 -1.34 4.21
N ASN A 315 -22.00 -1.70 2.93
CA ASN A 315 -22.76 -2.83 2.46
C ASN A 315 -22.17 -4.13 3.03
N THR A 316 -22.81 -4.67 4.06
CA THR A 316 -22.45 -5.96 4.68
C THR A 316 -22.79 -7.14 3.77
N ASN A 317 -23.55 -6.93 2.70
CA ASN A 317 -23.79 -7.93 1.66
C ASN A 317 -22.59 -7.99 0.70
N LEU A 318 -21.49 -8.49 1.24
CA LEU A 318 -20.14 -8.37 0.71
C LEU A 318 -19.97 -9.06 -0.66
N GLU A 319 -20.91 -9.90 -1.13
CA GLU A 319 -20.75 -10.83 -2.28
C GLU A 319 -20.20 -10.23 -3.58
N LYS A 320 -20.37 -8.93 -3.81
CA LYS A 320 -19.80 -8.21 -4.97
C LYS A 320 -19.17 -6.86 -4.60
N GLY A 321 -18.91 -6.64 -3.32
CA GLY A 321 -18.78 -5.31 -2.73
C GLY A 321 -17.36 -4.82 -2.43
N ILE A 322 -16.31 -5.60 -2.67
CA ILE A 322 -14.93 -5.21 -2.35
C ILE A 322 -14.07 -5.18 -3.61
N VAL A 323 -13.34 -4.08 -3.82
CA VAL A 323 -12.34 -3.91 -4.88
C VAL A 323 -10.96 -3.78 -4.25
N LEU A 324 -9.98 -4.52 -4.77
CA LEU A 324 -8.58 -4.46 -4.32
C LEU A 324 -7.79 -3.48 -5.19
N ILE A 325 -6.95 -2.68 -4.56
CA ILE A 325 -6.06 -1.70 -5.19
C ILE A 325 -4.66 -1.80 -4.60
N ASP A 326 -3.74 -1.05 -5.18
CA ASP A 326 -2.34 -0.94 -4.74
C ASP A 326 -1.61 -2.29 -4.70
N TRP A 327 -1.25 -2.75 -5.91
CA TRP A 327 -0.52 -4.00 -6.13
C TRP A 327 1.00 -3.79 -6.14
N THR A 328 1.49 -2.66 -5.62
CA THR A 328 2.91 -2.30 -5.60
C THR A 328 3.78 -3.38 -4.96
N GLN A 329 3.29 -4.01 -3.88
CA GLN A 329 4.04 -5.00 -3.11
C GLN A 329 3.73 -6.45 -3.48
N THR A 330 3.00 -6.65 -4.57
CA THR A 330 2.65 -7.99 -5.04
C THR A 330 3.90 -8.80 -5.40
N HIS A 331 3.92 -10.09 -5.05
CA HIS A 331 5.06 -10.97 -5.28
C HIS A 331 4.65 -12.46 -5.21
N CYS A 332 5.58 -13.36 -5.59
CA CYS A 332 5.42 -14.80 -5.38
C CYS A 332 5.60 -15.12 -3.89
N GLY A 333 4.56 -15.61 -3.22
CA GLY A 333 4.59 -15.79 -1.78
C GLY A 333 3.66 -16.88 -1.25
N CYS A 334 3.46 -16.85 0.06
CA CYS A 334 2.57 -17.75 0.78
C CYS A 334 1.30 -17.01 1.20
N ILE A 335 0.14 -17.66 1.06
CA ILE A 335 -1.15 -17.11 1.52
C ILE A 335 -1.13 -16.64 2.98
N GLY A 336 -0.30 -17.27 3.82
CA GLY A 336 -0.18 -16.94 5.24
C GLY A 336 0.24 -15.48 5.47
N GLU A 337 1.04 -14.90 4.57
CA GLU A 337 1.46 -13.50 4.64
C GLU A 337 0.25 -12.56 4.54
N ASP A 338 -0.55 -12.70 3.48
CA ASP A 338 -1.72 -11.87 3.28
C ASP A 338 -2.76 -12.10 4.38
N LEU A 339 -2.93 -13.34 4.86
CA LEU A 339 -3.82 -13.65 5.99
C LEU A 339 -3.40 -12.95 7.28
N ALA A 340 -2.12 -13.08 7.65
CA ALA A 340 -1.56 -12.48 8.85
C ALA A 340 -1.70 -10.96 8.77
N LYS A 341 -1.19 -10.34 7.70
CA LYS A 341 -1.27 -8.89 7.49
C LYS A 341 -2.72 -8.40 7.48
N CYS A 342 -3.61 -9.07 6.75
CA CYS A 342 -5.02 -8.66 6.65
C CYS A 342 -5.72 -8.69 8.01
N ILE A 343 -5.52 -9.74 8.81
CA ILE A 343 -6.21 -9.88 10.10
C ILE A 343 -5.55 -8.96 11.15
N CYS A 344 -4.23 -9.00 11.28
CA CYS A 344 -3.48 -8.26 12.30
C CYS A 344 -3.59 -6.73 12.10
N TRP A 345 -3.46 -6.24 10.87
CA TRP A 345 -3.43 -4.79 10.63
C TRP A 345 -4.81 -4.14 10.70
N ASN A 346 -5.84 -4.88 10.30
CA ASN A 346 -7.15 -4.28 10.08
C ASN A 346 -8.14 -4.60 11.20
N MET A 347 -8.09 -5.79 11.80
CA MET A 347 -9.07 -6.18 12.82
C MET A 347 -8.75 -5.53 14.17
N PRO A 348 -9.73 -5.03 14.94
CA PRO A 348 -9.50 -4.58 16.31
C PRO A 348 -8.96 -5.71 17.20
N THR A 349 -7.98 -5.42 18.04
CA THR A 349 -7.32 -6.42 18.92
C THR A 349 -8.30 -7.15 19.83
N LYS A 350 -9.30 -6.45 20.36
CA LYS A 350 -10.35 -7.05 21.21
C LYS A 350 -11.18 -8.11 20.49
N GLU A 351 -11.27 -8.04 19.17
CA GLU A 351 -11.95 -9.04 18.35
C GLU A 351 -11.02 -10.20 17.96
N ARG A 352 -9.69 -10.04 18.01
CA ARG A 352 -8.68 -11.05 17.62
C ARG A 352 -8.46 -12.12 18.70
N ASN A 353 -9.54 -12.65 19.27
CA ASN A 353 -9.45 -13.82 20.15
C ASN A 353 -9.34 -15.12 19.35
N GLU A 354 -8.79 -16.16 19.98
CA GLU A 354 -8.55 -17.49 19.39
C GLU A 354 -9.81 -18.06 18.68
N THR A 355 -10.97 -17.97 19.32
CA THR A 355 -12.23 -18.47 18.73
C THR A 355 -12.59 -17.74 17.43
N GLN A 356 -12.41 -16.42 17.39
CA GLN A 356 -12.68 -15.62 16.21
C GLN A 356 -11.66 -15.89 15.09
N LEU A 357 -10.39 -16.04 15.44
CA LEU A 357 -9.31 -16.38 14.49
C LEU A 357 -9.58 -17.72 13.82
N VAL A 358 -9.90 -18.77 14.59
CA VAL A 358 -10.25 -20.09 14.05
C VAL A 358 -11.41 -20.01 13.07
N LYS A 359 -12.47 -19.27 13.39
CA LYS A 359 -13.62 -19.08 12.48
C LYS A 359 -13.24 -18.39 11.18
N LEU A 360 -12.37 -17.37 11.24
CA LEU A 360 -11.91 -16.65 10.05
C LEU A 360 -11.04 -17.53 9.16
N LEU A 361 -10.11 -18.30 9.73
CA LEU A 361 -9.25 -19.22 8.99
C LEU A 361 -10.03 -20.38 8.37
N GLN A 362 -10.97 -20.98 9.12
CA GLN A 362 -11.91 -21.97 8.59
C GLN A 362 -12.72 -21.42 7.41
N TYR A 363 -13.23 -20.20 7.55
CA TYR A 363 -13.99 -19.56 6.49
C TYR A 363 -13.13 -19.27 5.25
N TYR A 364 -11.92 -18.74 5.44
CA TYR A 364 -10.98 -18.52 4.35
C TYR A 364 -10.64 -19.84 3.63
N HIS A 365 -10.30 -20.88 4.38
CA HIS A 365 -9.97 -22.21 3.84
C HIS A 365 -11.13 -22.78 3.00
N TYR A 366 -12.35 -22.72 3.53
CA TYR A 366 -13.55 -23.11 2.79
C TYR A 366 -13.71 -22.32 1.48
N GLN A 367 -13.53 -20.99 1.52
CA GLN A 367 -13.63 -20.17 0.32
C GLN A 367 -12.52 -20.49 -0.68
N LEU A 368 -11.28 -20.70 -0.22
CA LEU A 368 -10.15 -21.05 -1.08
C LEU A 368 -10.43 -22.33 -1.87
N LEU A 369 -10.82 -23.41 -1.18
CA LEU A 369 -11.16 -24.68 -1.82
C LEU A 369 -12.33 -24.53 -2.82
N LYS A 370 -13.39 -23.84 -2.42
CA LYS A 370 -14.53 -23.54 -3.30
C LYS A 370 -14.11 -22.79 -4.56
N ARG A 371 -13.19 -21.82 -4.44
CA ARG A 371 -12.70 -21.04 -5.57
C ARG A 371 -11.76 -21.84 -6.45
N LEU A 372 -10.85 -22.62 -5.88
CA LEU A 372 -9.98 -23.55 -6.60
C LEU A 372 -10.79 -24.50 -7.48
N GLN A 373 -11.82 -25.15 -6.92
CA GLN A 373 -12.73 -25.98 -7.69
C GLN A 373 -13.39 -25.19 -8.84
N SER A 374 -13.86 -23.96 -8.59
CA SER A 374 -14.48 -23.11 -9.61
C SER A 374 -13.52 -22.61 -10.70
N PHE A 375 -12.22 -22.74 -10.48
CA PHE A 375 -11.15 -22.43 -11.42
C PHE A 375 -10.61 -23.67 -12.13
N GLY A 376 -11.09 -24.87 -11.78
CA GLY A 376 -10.70 -26.12 -12.42
C GLY A 376 -9.57 -26.86 -11.73
N ALA A 377 -9.29 -26.57 -10.45
CA ALA A 377 -8.38 -27.38 -9.65
C ALA A 377 -8.91 -28.82 -9.53
N ASP A 378 -8.04 -29.82 -9.71
CA ASP A 378 -8.41 -31.20 -9.42
C ASP A 378 -8.56 -31.45 -7.90
N ALA A 379 -9.08 -32.62 -7.57
CA ALA A 379 -9.37 -32.98 -6.18
C ALA A 379 -8.10 -33.25 -5.37
N ASP A 380 -7.01 -33.69 -5.99
CA ASP A 380 -5.78 -34.03 -5.28
C ASP A 380 -5.02 -32.76 -4.90
N PHE A 381 -4.95 -31.78 -5.80
CA PHE A 381 -4.46 -30.44 -5.52
C PHE A 381 -5.21 -29.78 -4.34
N GLN A 382 -6.53 -29.93 -4.29
CA GLN A 382 -7.33 -29.39 -3.18
C GLN A 382 -7.06 -30.10 -1.84
N LYS A 383 -6.84 -31.42 -1.84
CA LYS A 383 -6.56 -32.18 -0.62
C LYS A 383 -5.24 -31.79 0.03
N GLU A 384 -4.28 -31.30 -0.75
CA GLU A 384 -2.99 -30.82 -0.21
C GLU A 384 -3.13 -29.56 0.64
N ILE A 385 -4.21 -28.78 0.45
CA ILE A 385 -4.43 -27.54 1.19
C ILE A 385 -5.37 -27.84 2.35
N THR A 386 -4.80 -28.21 3.50
CA THR A 386 -5.57 -28.49 4.74
C THR A 386 -5.72 -27.23 5.60
N LEU A 387 -6.71 -27.22 6.50
CA LEU A 387 -6.89 -26.13 7.46
C LEU A 387 -5.66 -25.98 8.39
N ASP A 388 -5.06 -27.09 8.81
CA ASP A 388 -3.88 -27.08 9.67
C ASP A 388 -2.72 -26.36 8.97
N ARG A 389 -2.44 -26.68 7.69
CA ARG A 389 -1.41 -25.99 6.91
C ARG A 389 -1.68 -24.50 6.75
N VAL A 390 -2.94 -24.13 6.51
CA VAL A 390 -3.36 -22.71 6.44
C VAL A 390 -3.12 -21.99 7.77
N THR A 391 -3.39 -22.67 8.89
CA THR A 391 -3.20 -22.15 10.24
C THR A 391 -1.72 -22.01 10.55
N ASP A 392 -0.91 -23.04 10.29
CA ASP A 392 0.55 -23.02 10.46
C ASP A 392 1.19 -21.88 9.65
N ALA A 393 0.75 -21.70 8.40
CA ALA A 393 1.22 -20.60 7.56
C ALA A 393 0.81 -19.24 8.14
N PHE A 394 -0.45 -19.06 8.54
CA PHE A 394 -0.90 -17.81 9.17
C PHE A 394 -0.07 -17.47 10.41
N GLU A 395 0.08 -18.42 11.34
CA GLU A 395 0.83 -18.22 12.59
C GLU A 395 2.30 -17.88 12.33
N HIS A 396 2.91 -18.52 11.32
CA HIS A 396 4.29 -18.23 10.94
C HIS A 396 4.50 -16.78 10.50
N TYR A 397 3.51 -16.16 9.84
CA TYR A 397 3.61 -14.81 9.33
C TYR A 397 3.12 -13.73 10.31
N ILE A 398 2.62 -14.08 11.50
CA ILE A 398 2.26 -13.09 12.54
C ILE A 398 3.45 -12.19 12.91
N PRO A 399 4.66 -12.72 13.20
CA PRO A 399 5.81 -11.87 13.52
C PRO A 399 6.17 -10.91 12.39
N LEU A 400 6.09 -11.38 11.14
CA LEU A 400 6.30 -10.54 9.99
C LEU A 400 5.26 -9.41 9.94
N ALA A 401 3.98 -9.74 10.09
CA ALA A 401 2.89 -8.76 10.07
C ALA A 401 3.10 -7.68 11.14
N ALA A 402 3.53 -8.06 12.34
CA ALA A 402 3.86 -7.09 13.40
C ALA A 402 5.01 -6.17 13.03
N LEU A 403 6.13 -6.72 12.53
CA LEU A 403 7.31 -5.94 12.16
C LEU A 403 7.05 -5.00 10.99
N THR A 404 6.37 -5.49 9.95
CA THR A 404 6.02 -4.69 8.77
C THR A 404 4.97 -3.62 9.10
N PHE A 405 4.16 -3.80 10.14
CA PHE A 405 3.23 -2.75 10.60
C PHE A 405 3.95 -1.51 11.13
N LEU A 406 5.18 -1.66 11.65
CA LEU A 406 5.96 -0.53 12.16
C LEU A 406 6.29 0.49 11.06
N LEU A 407 6.26 0.08 9.78
CA LEU A 407 6.46 0.99 8.64
C LEU A 407 5.35 2.05 8.52
N PHE A 408 4.18 1.82 9.13
CA PHE A 408 3.08 2.79 9.17
C PHE A 408 3.24 3.84 10.29
N LEU A 409 4.26 3.71 11.15
CA LEU A 409 4.55 4.70 12.17
C LEU A 409 5.35 5.87 11.57
N PRO A 410 5.11 7.12 12.01
CA PRO A 410 6.00 8.23 11.68
C PRO A 410 7.39 8.01 12.27
N GLU A 411 8.38 8.78 11.79
CA GLU A 411 9.74 8.73 12.32
C GLU A 411 9.81 9.23 13.76
N ASP A 412 9.14 10.36 14.04
CA ASP A 412 8.90 10.81 15.42
C ASP A 412 7.62 10.15 15.95
N LEU A 413 7.78 9.22 16.89
CA LEU A 413 6.64 8.53 17.52
C LEU A 413 5.73 9.48 18.29
N ASN A 414 6.17 10.70 18.64
CA ASN A 414 5.30 11.70 19.25
C ASN A 414 4.22 12.21 18.30
N ASP A 415 4.46 12.14 16.98
CA ASP A 415 3.49 12.49 15.95
C ASP A 415 2.54 11.34 15.61
N ALA A 416 2.79 10.14 16.15
CA ALA A 416 2.02 8.96 15.83
C ALA A 416 0.62 9.03 16.43
N ASN A 417 -0.37 8.64 15.62
CA ASN A 417 -1.73 8.47 16.12
C ASN A 417 -1.75 7.41 17.23
N SER A 418 -2.33 7.75 18.38
CA SER A 418 -2.33 6.87 19.57
C SER A 418 -2.96 5.50 19.31
N ALA A 419 -3.98 5.41 18.46
CA ALA A 419 -4.59 4.12 18.09
C ALA A 419 -3.66 3.27 17.21
N VAL A 420 -2.83 3.89 16.36
CA VAL A 420 -1.83 3.17 15.56
C VAL A 420 -0.68 2.70 16.44
N LEU A 421 -0.20 3.52 17.38
CA LEU A 421 0.79 3.11 18.38
C LEU A 421 0.29 1.95 19.24
N GLU A 422 -0.92 2.05 19.80
CA GLU A 422 -1.51 0.99 20.61
C GLU A 422 -1.58 -0.33 19.84
N LYS A 423 -2.00 -0.26 18.56
CA LYS A 423 -2.04 -1.42 17.68
C LYS A 423 -0.64 -1.99 17.42
N ALA A 424 0.36 -1.15 17.15
CA ALA A 424 1.75 -1.59 16.96
C ALA A 424 2.29 -2.32 18.19
N HIS A 425 2.08 -1.76 19.39
CA HIS A 425 2.45 -2.40 20.66
C HIS A 425 1.80 -3.78 20.83
N GLN A 426 0.48 -3.87 20.62
CA GLN A 426 -0.24 -5.13 20.77
C GLN A 426 0.23 -6.19 19.77
N LEU A 427 0.53 -5.81 18.53
CA LEU A 427 1.06 -6.72 17.53
C LEU A 427 2.46 -7.24 17.90
N LEU A 428 3.30 -6.43 18.52
CA LEU A 428 4.61 -6.86 19.01
C LEU A 428 4.49 -7.88 20.16
N GLU A 429 3.55 -7.68 21.09
CA GLU A 429 3.26 -8.65 22.17
C GLU A 429 2.74 -10.00 21.62
N GLU A 430 1.85 -9.94 20.63
CA GLU A 430 1.35 -11.13 19.91
C GLU A 430 2.50 -11.86 19.18
N ALA A 431 3.37 -11.11 18.50
CA ALA A 431 4.53 -11.65 17.80
C ALA A 431 5.56 -12.28 18.76
N GLU A 432 5.83 -11.67 19.91
CA GLU A 432 6.71 -12.24 20.93
C GLU A 432 6.17 -13.59 21.43
N THR A 433 4.85 -13.67 21.68
CA THR A 433 4.19 -14.92 22.09
C THR A 433 4.32 -16.01 21.01
N ALA A 434 4.12 -15.64 19.74
CA ALA A 434 4.29 -16.55 18.60
C ALA A 434 5.74 -17.04 18.47
N ILE A 435 6.72 -16.15 18.57
CA ILE A 435 8.15 -16.49 18.51
C ILE A 435 8.55 -17.38 19.70
N GLY A 436 8.12 -17.04 20.92
CA GLY A 436 8.42 -17.79 22.14
C GLY A 436 7.83 -19.20 22.11
N THR A 437 6.67 -19.38 21.48
CA THR A 437 6.06 -20.69 21.25
C THR A 437 6.82 -21.48 20.18
N PHE A 438 7.24 -20.82 19.09
CA PHE A 438 8.03 -21.42 18.02
C PHE A 438 9.40 -21.93 18.52
N LEU A 439 10.09 -21.15 19.36
CA LEU A 439 11.37 -21.58 19.96
C LEU A 439 11.19 -22.81 20.87
N LYS A 440 10.05 -22.98 21.55
CA LYS A 440 9.75 -24.20 22.31
C LYS A 440 9.54 -25.44 21.42
N PHE A 441 9.13 -25.25 20.16
CA PHE A 441 8.86 -26.33 19.21
C PHE A 441 10.12 -26.79 18.47
N CYS A 442 11.09 -25.89 18.19
CA CYS A 442 12.36 -26.26 17.55
C CYS A 442 13.37 -26.93 18.50
N TYR A 443 13.13 -26.88 19.81
CA TYR A 443 14.00 -27.48 20.84
C TYR A 443 13.41 -28.77 21.47
N LYS A 444 12.37 -29.35 20.86
CA LYS A 444 11.91 -30.72 21.11
C LYS A 444 12.19 -31.56 19.89
#